data_AF-E4MXE0-F1
#
_entry.id   AF-E4MXE0-F1
#
_cell.length_a   1.000
_cell.length_b   1.000
_cell.length_c   1.000
_cell.angle_alpha   90.00
_cell.angle_beta   90.00
_cell.angle_gamma   90.00
#
_symmetry.space_group_name_H-M   'P 1'
#
loop_
_entity.id
_entity.type
_entity.pdbx_description
1 polymer ?
#
loop_
_entity_poly.entity_id
_entity_poly.type
_entity_poly.pdbx_seq_one_letter_code
_entity_poly.pdbx_strand_id
1 'polypeptide(L)'
;MEVACTRSSTQLLHARQAYHARYKKALEEDVAHHTTGDFRKLLVPLVTSYRYEGDEVNIKDKHYNDEEIIRILSTRSKAQINATFNRYQDDHGEEILKSLEEGDEDDKFLGLLRSTIQCLTRPELYFVDVLRSAINKTGTDEGALTRIVTTRAEIDLKVIGEEYQRRNSIPLEKAITKDTRGDYEKMLVALLGEDDA
;
A
#
# COMPACT_ATOMS: atom_id res chain seq x y z
N MET A 1 -1.39 0.23 -7.78
CA MET A 1 -0.86 -0.69 -6.75
C MET A 1 -1.53 -0.44 -5.41
N GLU A 2 -1.33 0.72 -4.75
CA GLU A 2 -1.85 0.93 -3.38
C GLU A 2 -3.33 0.58 -3.23
N VAL A 3 -4.21 1.12 -4.10
CA VAL A 3 -5.65 0.84 -4.05
C VAL A 3 -5.95 -0.65 -4.21
N ALA A 4 -5.20 -1.37 -5.04
CA ALA A 4 -5.44 -2.79 -5.29
C ALA A 4 -4.95 -3.71 -4.15
N CYS A 5 -3.97 -3.26 -3.36
CA CYS A 5 -3.32 -4.07 -2.34
C CYS A 5 -3.81 -3.80 -0.91
N THR A 6 -4.15 -2.54 -0.62
CA THR A 6 -4.56 -2.08 0.72
C THR A 6 -6.07 -2.13 0.97
N ARG A 7 -6.85 -2.50 -0.04
CA ARG A 7 -8.31 -2.65 0.03
C ARG A 7 -8.69 -4.13 0.19
N SER A 8 -9.87 -4.38 0.73
CA SER A 8 -10.48 -5.71 0.71
C SER A 8 -10.97 -6.07 -0.70
N SER A 9 -11.25 -7.35 -0.94
CA SER A 9 -11.79 -7.82 -2.21
C SER A 9 -13.11 -7.12 -2.56
N THR A 10 -13.99 -6.93 -1.58
CA THR A 10 -15.25 -6.20 -1.75
C THR A 10 -15.03 -4.72 -2.05
N GLN A 11 -14.11 -4.05 -1.35
CA GLN A 11 -13.78 -2.64 -1.61
C GLN A 11 -13.19 -2.44 -3.01
N LEU A 12 -12.30 -3.33 -3.47
CA LEU A 12 -11.74 -3.28 -4.82
C LEU A 12 -12.82 -3.53 -5.88
N LEU A 13 -13.77 -4.44 -5.63
CA LEU A 13 -14.92 -4.66 -6.50
C LEU A 13 -15.77 -3.39 -6.62
N HIS A 14 -16.08 -2.72 -5.52
CA HIS A 14 -16.80 -1.44 -5.55
C HIS A 14 -16.02 -0.37 -6.34
N ALA A 15 -14.70 -0.30 -6.19
CA ALA A 15 -13.88 0.62 -6.97
C ALA A 15 -13.97 0.33 -8.48
N ARG A 16 -13.94 -0.94 -8.89
CA ARG A 16 -14.10 -1.36 -10.30
C ARG A 16 -15.48 -1.00 -10.85
N GLN A 17 -16.55 -1.26 -10.07
CA GLN A 17 -17.92 -0.91 -10.43
C GLN A 17 -18.12 0.61 -10.56
N ALA A 18 -17.60 1.38 -9.59
CA ALA A 18 -17.66 2.84 -9.62
C ALA A 18 -16.87 3.43 -10.78
N TYR A 19 -15.70 2.85 -11.10
CA TYR A 19 -14.90 3.26 -12.26
C TYR A 19 -15.69 3.08 -13.56
N HIS A 20 -16.30 1.91 -13.76
CA HIS A 20 -17.14 1.67 -14.92
C HIS A 20 -18.34 2.62 -15.01
N ALA A 21 -19.04 2.83 -13.90
CA ALA A 21 -20.19 3.73 -13.85
C ALA A 21 -19.82 5.18 -14.23
N ARG A 22 -18.67 5.67 -13.75
CA ARG A 22 -18.21 7.05 -13.96
C ARG A 22 -17.53 7.27 -15.31
N TYR A 23 -16.64 6.37 -15.71
CA TYR A 23 -15.75 6.56 -16.87
C TYR A 23 -16.17 5.76 -18.11
N LYS A 24 -17.18 4.89 -17.99
CA LYS A 24 -17.70 4.04 -19.09
C LYS A 24 -16.64 3.10 -19.69
N LYS A 25 -15.65 2.74 -18.88
CA LYS A 25 -14.53 1.85 -19.20
C LYS A 25 -14.23 0.93 -18.04
N ALA A 26 -13.59 -0.22 -18.31
CA ALA A 26 -13.08 -1.07 -17.24
C ALA A 26 -11.77 -0.49 -16.68
N LEU A 27 -11.60 -0.55 -15.35
CA LEU A 27 -10.37 -0.09 -14.69
C LEU A 27 -9.14 -0.83 -15.23
N GLU A 28 -9.30 -2.12 -15.50
CA GLU A 28 -8.24 -3.04 -15.89
C GLU A 28 -7.81 -2.82 -17.34
N GLU A 29 -8.75 -2.46 -18.22
CA GLU A 29 -8.46 -2.06 -19.60
C GLU A 29 -7.64 -0.77 -19.64
N ASP A 30 -8.05 0.26 -18.89
CA ASP A 30 -7.31 1.52 -18.84
C ASP A 30 -5.93 1.33 -18.19
N VAL A 31 -5.81 0.52 -17.13
CA VAL A 31 -4.50 0.17 -16.54
C VAL A 31 -3.63 -0.56 -17.56
N ALA A 32 -4.15 -1.55 -18.28
CA ALA A 32 -3.40 -2.27 -19.30
C ALA A 32 -2.99 -1.39 -20.49
N HIS A 33 -3.80 -0.40 -20.83
CA HIS A 33 -3.56 0.55 -21.90
C HIS A 33 -2.49 1.59 -21.54
N HIS A 34 -2.48 2.08 -20.29
CA HIS A 34 -1.60 3.15 -19.82
C HIS A 34 -0.31 2.67 -19.14
N THR A 35 -0.09 1.37 -19.03
CA THR A 35 1.12 0.79 -18.44
C THR A 35 1.84 -0.13 -19.43
N THR A 36 3.14 -0.31 -19.27
CA THR A 36 3.98 -1.12 -20.16
C THR A 36 4.93 -2.01 -19.37
N GLY A 37 5.60 -2.96 -20.05
CA GLY A 37 6.64 -3.80 -19.45
C GLY A 37 6.19 -4.56 -18.20
N ASP A 38 7.10 -4.72 -17.25
CA ASP A 38 6.86 -5.46 -16.01
C ASP A 38 5.92 -4.71 -15.05
N PHE A 39 5.88 -3.37 -15.13
CA PHE A 39 4.86 -2.57 -14.43
C PHE A 39 3.45 -3.02 -14.82
N ARG A 40 3.18 -3.21 -16.12
CA ARG A 40 1.88 -3.72 -16.57
C ARG A 40 1.63 -5.15 -16.08
N LYS A 41 2.64 -6.02 -16.17
CA LYS A 41 2.55 -7.42 -15.73
C LYS A 41 2.22 -7.55 -14.25
N LEU A 42 2.62 -6.58 -13.41
CA LEU A 42 2.26 -6.54 -12.00
C LEU A 42 0.93 -5.81 -11.75
N LEU A 43 0.76 -4.61 -12.31
CA LEU A 43 -0.38 -3.75 -12.01
C LEU A 43 -1.71 -4.32 -12.48
N VAL A 44 -1.75 -4.94 -13.67
CA VAL A 44 -2.99 -5.52 -14.23
C VAL A 44 -3.51 -6.65 -13.34
N PRO A 45 -2.73 -7.70 -13.01
CA PRO A 45 -3.19 -8.75 -12.08
C PRO A 45 -3.66 -8.21 -10.73
N LEU A 46 -2.96 -7.23 -10.16
CA LEU A 46 -3.35 -6.63 -8.88
C LEU A 46 -4.75 -5.98 -8.97
N VAL A 47 -5.02 -5.15 -9.99
CA VAL A 47 -6.32 -4.47 -10.10
C VAL A 47 -7.46 -5.40 -10.54
N THR A 48 -7.15 -6.49 -11.25
CA THR A 48 -8.13 -7.52 -11.61
C THR A 48 -8.46 -8.48 -10.47
N SER A 49 -7.67 -8.49 -9.38
CA SER A 49 -7.76 -9.51 -8.34
C SER A 49 -9.09 -9.44 -7.57
N TYR A 50 -9.58 -10.61 -7.17
CA TYR A 50 -10.68 -10.78 -6.23
C TYR A 50 -10.28 -11.91 -5.28
N ARG A 51 -9.49 -11.55 -4.27
CA ARG A 51 -8.76 -12.50 -3.43
C ARG A 51 -9.71 -13.19 -2.47
N TYR A 52 -9.40 -14.43 -2.17
CA TYR A 52 -9.94 -15.07 -0.99
C TYR A 52 -9.41 -14.39 0.27
N GLU A 53 -10.26 -14.17 1.27
CA GLU A 53 -9.93 -13.43 2.51
C GLU A 53 -9.95 -14.31 3.77
N GLY A 54 -9.96 -15.64 3.62
CA GLY A 54 -9.82 -16.57 4.74
C GLY A 54 -8.37 -16.89 5.11
N ASP A 55 -8.24 -17.67 6.18
CA ASP A 55 -6.98 -17.97 6.87
C ASP A 55 -6.26 -19.23 6.37
N GLU A 56 -6.80 -19.88 5.33
CA GLU A 56 -6.25 -21.11 4.77
C GLU A 56 -4.87 -20.87 4.15
N VAL A 57 -3.91 -21.68 4.59
CA VAL A 57 -2.51 -21.61 4.19
C VAL A 57 -2.03 -22.97 3.65
N ASN A 58 -1.36 -22.94 2.51
CA ASN A 58 -0.73 -24.07 1.83
C ASN A 58 0.69 -23.69 1.36
N ILE A 59 1.69 -24.03 2.18
CA ILE A 59 3.10 -23.71 1.92
C ILE A 59 3.73 -24.81 1.06
N LYS A 60 3.50 -24.74 -0.26
CA LYS A 60 4.12 -25.63 -1.25
C LYS A 60 5.11 -24.94 -2.18
N ASP A 61 5.07 -23.61 -2.23
CA ASP A 61 5.89 -22.82 -3.14
C ASP A 61 7.35 -22.84 -2.63
N LYS A 62 8.27 -23.37 -3.44
CA LYS A 62 9.72 -23.50 -3.12
C LYS A 62 10.63 -22.76 -4.10
N HIS A 63 10.06 -22.20 -5.16
CA HIS A 63 10.79 -21.47 -6.19
C HIS A 63 10.23 -20.06 -6.27
N TYR A 64 11.07 -19.07 -5.99
CA TYR A 64 10.70 -17.66 -5.99
C TYR A 64 11.41 -16.98 -7.17
N ASN A 65 10.77 -16.99 -8.34
CA ASN A 65 11.19 -16.16 -9.48
C ASN A 65 10.19 -15.02 -9.68
N ASP A 66 10.52 -14.03 -10.51
CA ASP A 66 9.72 -12.81 -10.66
C ASP A 66 8.27 -13.09 -11.09
N GLU A 67 8.05 -14.01 -12.03
CA GLU A 67 6.69 -14.38 -12.48
C GLU A 67 5.89 -15.06 -11.37
N GLU A 68 6.54 -15.93 -10.60
CA GLU A 68 5.91 -16.64 -9.50
C GLU A 68 5.59 -15.69 -8.34
N ILE A 69 6.47 -14.73 -8.05
CA ILE A 69 6.22 -13.67 -7.06
C ILE A 69 5.01 -12.84 -7.51
N ILE A 70 4.94 -12.40 -8.76
CA ILE A 70 3.78 -11.66 -9.28
C ILE A 70 2.51 -12.51 -9.15
N ARG A 71 2.56 -13.81 -9.49
CA ARG A 71 1.43 -14.72 -9.36
C ARG A 71 0.98 -14.87 -7.92
N ILE A 72 1.90 -15.07 -6.98
CA ILE A 72 1.62 -15.18 -5.54
C ILE A 72 0.98 -13.88 -5.04
N LEU A 73 1.63 -12.75 -5.31
CA LEU A 73 1.19 -11.43 -4.89
C LEU A 73 -0.13 -11.01 -5.52
N SER A 74 -0.55 -11.57 -6.65
CA SER A 74 -1.81 -11.20 -7.33
C SER A 74 -2.98 -12.14 -7.07
N THR A 75 -2.73 -13.41 -6.71
CA THR A 75 -3.79 -14.43 -6.63
C THR A 75 -4.05 -14.98 -5.23
N ARG A 76 -3.07 -14.90 -4.31
CA ARG A 76 -3.18 -15.51 -2.99
C ARG A 76 -3.89 -14.60 -1.99
N SER A 77 -4.48 -15.21 -0.96
CA SER A 77 -5.04 -14.50 0.20
C SER A 77 -3.94 -13.79 0.98
N LYS A 78 -4.30 -12.75 1.74
CA LYS A 78 -3.31 -12.05 2.58
C LYS A 78 -2.69 -12.98 3.64
N ALA A 79 -3.48 -13.89 4.22
CA ALA A 79 -2.99 -14.91 5.13
C ALA A 79 -1.94 -15.82 4.47
N GLN A 80 -2.22 -16.30 3.25
CA GLN A 80 -1.26 -17.10 2.49
C GLN A 80 0.01 -16.31 2.13
N ILE A 81 -0.11 -15.04 1.71
CA ILE A 81 1.03 -14.20 1.36
C ILE A 81 1.95 -14.02 2.58
N ASN A 82 1.38 -13.67 3.73
CA ASN A 82 2.11 -13.56 4.98
C ASN A 82 2.80 -14.87 5.37
N ALA A 83 2.10 -16.00 5.28
CA ALA A 83 2.68 -17.31 5.59
C ALA A 83 3.83 -17.69 4.64
N THR A 84 3.70 -17.39 3.35
CA THR A 84 4.79 -17.61 2.38
C THR A 84 6.01 -16.76 2.71
N PHE A 85 5.85 -15.50 3.10
CA PHE A 85 6.98 -14.65 3.47
C PHE A 85 7.59 -15.00 4.83
N ASN A 86 6.79 -15.45 5.79
CA ASN A 86 7.33 -16.01 7.03
C ASN A 86 8.16 -17.26 6.75
N ARG A 87 7.68 -18.14 5.86
CA ARG A 87 8.45 -19.32 5.44
C ARG A 87 9.76 -18.93 4.75
N TYR A 88 9.73 -17.93 3.87
CA TYR A 88 10.94 -17.39 3.25
C TYR A 88 11.94 -16.94 4.30
N GLN A 89 11.49 -16.19 5.31
CA GLN A 89 12.34 -15.74 6.40
C GLN A 89 12.92 -16.90 7.22
N ASP A 90 12.14 -17.94 7.50
CA ASP A 90 12.61 -19.14 8.20
C ASP A 90 13.68 -19.91 7.40
N ASP A 91 13.50 -20.01 6.08
CA ASP A 91 14.39 -20.77 5.20
C ASP A 91 15.69 -20.01 4.85
N HIS A 92 15.64 -18.67 4.80
CA HIS A 92 16.76 -17.82 4.36
C HIS A 92 17.41 -16.99 5.47
N GLY A 93 16.75 -16.81 6.62
CA GLY A 93 17.25 -16.04 7.76
C GLY A 93 17.06 -14.52 7.66
N GLU A 94 16.45 -14.03 6.58
CA GLU A 94 16.18 -12.60 6.36
C GLU A 94 14.77 -12.33 5.80
N GLU A 95 14.26 -11.14 6.07
CA GLU A 95 12.95 -10.73 5.56
C GLU A 95 13.02 -10.45 4.06
N ILE A 96 12.00 -10.86 3.31
CA ILE A 96 11.94 -10.64 1.86
C ILE A 96 12.15 -9.18 1.46
N LEU A 97 11.67 -8.23 2.26
CA LEU A 97 11.86 -6.80 1.98
C LEU A 97 13.34 -6.39 2.07
N LYS A 98 14.13 -6.99 2.97
CA LYS A 98 15.57 -6.76 3.11
C LYS A 98 16.36 -7.43 1.98
N SER A 99 15.99 -8.66 1.59
CA SER A 99 16.57 -9.30 0.40
C SER A 99 16.36 -8.46 -0.86
N LEU A 100 15.24 -7.74 -0.92
CA LEU A 100 14.96 -6.80 -2.01
C LEU A 100 15.68 -5.47 -1.86
N GLU A 101 16.30 -5.13 -0.73
CA GLU A 101 17.05 -3.86 -0.52
C GLU A 101 18.39 -3.84 -1.28
N GLU A 102 18.98 -4.99 -1.58
CA GLU A 102 20.29 -5.12 -2.24
C GLU A 102 20.28 -4.77 -3.75
N GLY A 103 19.11 -4.45 -4.32
CA GLY A 103 18.98 -4.03 -5.71
C GLY A 103 19.28 -2.54 -5.94
N ASP A 104 19.34 -2.14 -7.21
CA ASP A 104 19.57 -0.76 -7.64
C ASP A 104 18.55 0.20 -7.01
N GLU A 105 19.04 1.23 -6.31
CA GLU A 105 18.20 2.24 -5.64
C GLU A 105 17.31 3.01 -6.62
N ASP A 106 17.72 3.10 -7.90
CA ASP A 106 16.96 3.75 -8.97
C ASP A 106 15.99 2.79 -9.69
N ASP A 107 15.95 1.51 -9.30
CA ASP A 107 15.01 0.54 -9.85
C ASP A 107 13.57 0.82 -9.36
N LYS A 108 12.84 1.55 -10.20
CA LYS A 108 11.44 1.90 -9.99
C LYS A 108 10.52 0.68 -9.91
N PHE A 109 10.84 -0.43 -10.59
CA PHE A 109 10.04 -1.63 -10.52
C PHE A 109 10.25 -2.36 -9.19
N LEU A 110 11.49 -2.42 -8.72
CA LEU A 110 11.82 -2.92 -7.39
C LEU A 110 11.13 -2.10 -6.30
N GLY A 111 11.13 -0.77 -6.40
CA GLY A 111 10.37 0.12 -5.51
C GLY A 111 8.86 -0.17 -5.52
N LEU A 112 8.29 -0.47 -6.69
CA LEU A 112 6.89 -0.89 -6.82
C LEU A 112 6.64 -2.25 -6.14
N LEU A 113 7.55 -3.21 -6.30
CA LEU A 113 7.44 -4.54 -5.70
C LEU A 113 7.51 -4.47 -4.17
N ARG A 114 8.49 -3.74 -3.61
CA ARG A 114 8.62 -3.49 -2.17
C ARG A 114 7.33 -2.88 -1.61
N SER A 115 6.81 -1.85 -2.28
CA SER A 115 5.56 -1.20 -1.88
C SER A 115 4.36 -2.15 -1.98
N THR A 116 4.33 -3.03 -2.99
CA THR A 116 3.27 -4.05 -3.16
C THR A 116 3.27 -5.03 -2.00
N ILE A 117 4.44 -5.54 -1.61
CA ILE A 117 4.60 -6.45 -0.47
C ILE A 117 4.12 -5.76 0.80
N GLN A 118 4.63 -4.56 1.11
CA GLN A 118 4.20 -3.81 2.30
C GLN A 118 2.69 -3.57 2.33
N CYS A 119 2.09 -3.15 1.21
CA CYS A 119 0.64 -2.92 1.14
C CYS A 119 -0.21 -4.18 1.40
N LEU A 120 0.30 -5.37 1.03
CA LEU A 120 -0.40 -6.64 1.19
C LEU A 120 -0.20 -7.25 2.57
N THR A 121 0.94 -7.00 3.22
CA THR A 121 1.31 -7.62 4.50
C THR A 121 1.06 -6.68 5.68
N ARG A 122 1.50 -5.42 5.58
CA ARG A 122 1.54 -4.41 6.64
C ARG A 122 1.24 -3.01 6.07
N PRO A 123 -0.02 -2.77 5.63
CA PRO A 123 -0.40 -1.52 4.99
C PRO A 123 -0.13 -0.29 5.84
N GLU A 124 -0.21 -0.40 7.17
CA GLU A 124 0.05 0.68 8.11
C GLU A 124 1.48 1.24 7.96
N LEU A 125 2.47 0.36 7.79
CA LEU A 125 3.87 0.77 7.60
C LEU A 125 4.09 1.46 6.27
N TYR A 126 3.43 0.97 5.22
CA TYR A 126 3.45 1.62 3.91
C TYR A 126 2.89 3.05 3.99
N PHE A 127 1.74 3.25 4.65
CA PHE A 127 1.15 4.57 4.79
C PHE A 127 2.01 5.53 5.63
N VAL A 128 2.67 5.04 6.68
CA VAL A 128 3.65 5.83 7.44
C VAL A 128 4.80 6.32 6.56
N ASP A 129 5.35 5.45 5.70
CA ASP A 129 6.42 5.84 4.78
C ASP A 129 5.96 6.89 3.78
N VAL A 130 4.76 6.73 3.20
CA VAL A 130 4.21 7.72 2.27
C VAL A 130 3.92 9.05 2.97
N LEU A 131 3.36 9.04 4.19
CA LEU A 131 3.12 10.25 4.98
C LEU A 131 4.43 10.98 5.30
N ARG A 132 5.46 10.24 5.74
CA ARG A 132 6.78 10.81 6.04
C ARG A 132 7.38 11.45 4.79
N SER A 133 7.29 10.79 3.65
CA SER A 133 7.77 11.33 2.37
C SER A 133 6.91 12.49 1.86
N ALA A 134 5.62 12.54 2.18
CA ALA A 134 4.75 13.64 1.78
C ALA A 134 5.00 14.92 2.59
N ILE A 135 5.32 14.76 3.88
CA ILE A 135 5.61 15.85 4.81
C ILE A 135 7.06 16.35 4.62
N ASN A 136 8.07 15.47 4.67
CA ASN A 136 9.47 15.88 4.73
C ASN A 136 10.11 16.38 3.41
N LYS A 137 9.32 16.71 2.37
CA LYS A 137 9.84 17.25 1.10
C LYS A 137 9.96 18.78 1.16
N THR A 138 10.66 19.37 0.18
CA THR A 138 10.60 20.83 -0.04
C THR A 138 9.19 21.18 -0.49
N GLY A 139 8.35 21.59 0.47
CA GLY A 139 6.90 21.68 0.29
C GLY A 139 6.20 20.34 0.58
N THR A 140 4.90 20.39 0.82
CA THR A 140 4.10 19.21 1.20
C THR A 140 3.43 18.59 -0.03
N ASP A 141 3.52 17.27 -0.19
CA ASP A 141 2.68 16.54 -1.15
C ASP A 141 1.26 16.43 -0.60
N GLU A 142 0.48 17.50 -0.77
CA GLU A 142 -0.89 17.61 -0.27
C GLU A 142 -1.81 16.51 -0.83
N GLY A 143 -1.54 16.06 -2.06
CA GLY A 143 -2.29 14.99 -2.70
C GLY A 143 -2.09 13.65 -2.00
N ALA A 144 -0.85 13.28 -1.71
CA ALA A 144 -0.55 12.06 -0.96
C ALA A 144 -1.09 12.14 0.47
N LEU A 145 -0.88 13.27 1.16
CA LEU A 145 -1.33 13.50 2.53
C LEU A 145 -2.85 13.40 2.64
N THR A 146 -3.59 14.20 1.86
CA THR A 146 -5.07 14.22 1.86
C THR A 146 -5.63 12.84 1.57
N ARG A 147 -5.13 12.18 0.52
CA ARG A 147 -5.62 10.87 0.11
C ARG A 147 -5.45 9.82 1.20
N ILE A 148 -4.33 9.80 1.93
CA ILE A 148 -4.14 8.84 3.01
C ILE A 148 -5.05 9.17 4.18
N VAL A 149 -5.02 10.41 4.68
CA VAL A 149 -5.85 10.81 5.82
C VAL A 149 -7.33 10.52 5.55
N THR A 150 -7.86 10.95 4.41
CA THR A 150 -9.27 10.72 4.05
C THR A 150 -9.62 9.25 3.81
N THR A 151 -8.77 8.48 3.11
CA THR A 151 -9.13 7.09 2.77
C THR A 151 -8.90 6.10 3.91
N ARG A 152 -8.13 6.47 4.93
CA ARG A 152 -7.79 5.60 6.06
C ARG A 152 -8.48 5.99 7.37
N ALA A 153 -9.06 7.20 7.47
CA ALA A 153 -9.69 7.73 8.69
C ALA A 153 -10.63 6.71 9.37
N GLU A 154 -11.48 6.06 8.58
CA GLU A 154 -12.48 5.10 9.07
C GLU A 154 -12.01 3.63 9.02
N ILE A 155 -10.71 3.38 8.79
CA ILE A 155 -10.15 2.04 8.61
C ILE A 155 -9.08 1.77 9.67
N ASP A 156 -7.93 2.42 9.54
CA ASP A 156 -6.72 2.12 10.33
C ASP A 156 -5.82 3.36 10.55
N LEU A 157 -6.35 4.58 10.34
CA LEU A 157 -5.58 5.81 10.51
C LEU A 157 -5.02 5.97 11.93
N LYS A 158 -5.73 5.47 12.94
CA LYS A 158 -5.23 5.44 14.32
C LYS A 158 -3.95 4.62 14.44
N VAL A 159 -3.94 3.40 13.88
CA VAL A 159 -2.76 2.51 13.87
C VAL A 159 -1.64 3.17 13.07
N ILE A 160 -1.95 3.76 11.91
CA ILE A 160 -0.97 4.52 11.11
C ILE A 160 -0.36 5.67 11.95
N GLY A 161 -1.15 6.40 12.74
CA GLY A 161 -0.67 7.46 13.61
C GLY A 161 0.28 6.96 14.71
N GLU A 162 -0.06 5.83 15.36
CA GLU A 162 0.77 5.18 16.37
C GLU A 162 2.11 4.70 15.77
N GLU A 163 2.07 4.10 14.59
CA GLU A 163 3.24 3.66 13.81
C GLU A 163 4.09 4.85 13.36
N TYR A 164 3.46 5.94 12.95
CA TYR A 164 4.14 7.17 12.58
C TYR A 164 4.90 7.77 13.77
N GLN A 165 4.26 7.87 14.93
CA GLN A 165 4.87 8.41 16.14
C GLN A 165 6.07 7.57 16.57
N ARG A 166 5.94 6.24 16.60
CA ARG A 166 7.05 5.36 16.99
C ARG A 166 8.26 5.52 16.07
N ARG A 167 8.04 5.69 14.76
CA ARG A 167 9.11 5.76 13.77
C ARG A 167 9.76 7.14 13.67
N ASN A 168 8.99 8.21 13.89
CA ASN A 168 9.45 9.59 13.70
C ASN A 168 9.66 10.36 15.01
N SER A 169 9.30 9.77 16.15
CA SER A 169 9.34 10.39 17.49
C SER A 169 8.51 11.67 17.62
N ILE A 170 7.56 11.92 16.71
CA ILE A 170 6.66 13.08 16.69
C ILE A 170 5.26 12.57 16.31
N PRO A 171 4.19 12.98 17.01
CA PRO A 171 2.81 12.66 16.61
C PRO A 171 2.50 13.11 15.18
N LEU A 172 1.68 12.34 14.46
CA LEU A 172 1.29 12.66 13.08
C LEU A 172 0.59 14.02 12.98
N GLU A 173 -0.28 14.34 13.94
CA GLU A 173 -0.94 15.64 14.06
C GLU A 173 0.07 16.79 14.11
N LYS A 174 1.04 16.75 15.05
CA LYS A 174 2.12 17.75 15.11
C LYS A 174 2.96 17.85 13.84
N ALA A 175 3.15 16.76 13.12
CA ALA A 175 3.85 16.79 11.84
C ALA A 175 3.03 17.52 10.76
N ILE A 176 1.72 17.30 10.71
CA ILE A 176 0.80 17.96 9.76
C ILE A 176 0.65 19.44 10.09
N THR A 177 0.48 19.80 11.36
CA THR A 177 0.35 21.20 11.80
C THR A 177 1.67 21.97 11.72
N LYS A 178 2.79 21.32 11.39
CA LYS A 178 4.05 22.02 11.10
C LYS A 178 4.08 22.51 9.65
N ASP A 179 3.54 21.70 8.74
CA ASP A 179 3.73 21.81 7.30
C ASP A 179 2.51 22.33 6.52
N THR A 180 1.31 22.16 7.06
CA THR A 180 0.06 22.67 6.47
C THR A 180 -0.45 23.88 7.27
N ARG A 181 -1.40 24.66 6.75
CA ARG A 181 -1.99 25.81 7.48
C ARG A 181 -3.46 26.00 7.11
N GLY A 182 -4.18 26.76 7.94
CA GLY A 182 -5.54 27.24 7.63
C GLY A 182 -6.59 26.13 7.68
N ASP A 183 -7.66 26.27 6.90
CA ASP A 183 -8.78 25.33 6.95
C ASP A 183 -8.42 23.92 6.44
N TYR A 184 -7.40 23.83 5.57
CA TYR A 184 -6.87 22.56 5.12
C TYR A 184 -6.20 21.78 6.27
N GLU A 185 -5.34 22.44 7.05
CA GLU A 185 -4.73 21.84 8.26
C GLU A 185 -5.81 21.36 9.24
N LYS A 186 -6.77 22.23 9.56
CA LYS A 186 -7.87 21.90 10.49
C LYS A 186 -8.65 20.67 10.04
N MET A 187 -8.98 20.60 8.75
CA MET A 187 -9.68 19.44 8.18
C MET A 187 -8.88 18.14 8.35
N LEU A 188 -7.57 18.17 8.11
CA LEU A 188 -6.73 16.98 8.27
C LEU A 188 -6.63 16.54 9.74
N VAL A 189 -6.48 17.49 10.67
CA VAL A 189 -6.40 17.22 12.11
C VAL A 189 -7.73 16.70 12.65
N ALA A 190 -8.85 17.28 12.21
CA ALA A 190 -10.19 16.80 12.55
C ALA A 190 -10.40 15.33 12.10
N LEU A 191 -9.92 14.97 10.90
CA LEU A 191 -9.97 13.58 10.40
C LEU A 191 -9.06 12.61 11.17
N LEU A 192 -8.05 13.11 11.89
CA LEU A 192 -7.25 12.30 12.81
C LEU A 192 -7.97 12.05 14.14
N GLY A 193 -9.03 12.80 14.45
CA GLY A 193 -9.74 12.75 15.73
C GLY A 193 -9.12 13.63 16.82
N GLU A 194 -8.25 14.58 16.46
CA GLU A 194 -7.47 15.42 17.38
C GLU A 194 -7.97 16.88 17.40
N ASP A 195 -9.27 17.11 17.24
CA ASP A 195 -9.90 18.44 17.00
C ASP A 195 -9.85 19.40 18.22
N ASP A 196 -9.27 18.98 19.35
CA ASP A 196 -9.12 19.75 20.60
C ASP A 196 -7.66 20.11 20.95
N ALA A 197 -6.73 20.07 19.98
CA ALA A 197 -5.29 20.37 20.18
C ALA A 197 -4.87 21.81 19.86
#